data_AF-A0A0B1YY63-F1
#
_entry.id   AF-A0A0B1YY63-F1
#
_cell.length_a   1.000
_cell.length_b   1.000
_cell.length_c   1.000
_cell.angle_alpha   90.00
_cell.angle_beta   90.00
_cell.angle_gamma   90.00
#
_symmetry.space_group_name_H-M   'P 1'
#
loop_
_entity.id
_entity.type
_entity.pdbx_description
1 polymer ?
#
loop_
_entity_poly.entity_id
_entity_poly.type
_entity_poly.pdbx_seq_one_letter_code
_entity_poly.pdbx_strand_id
1 'polypeptide(L)'
;MFICIPKAAQNSVRIDSIWVSEKSLREGRRKPMWEIELAQNGTPIHLEPGGCVSYGFLPPGYHEQVAPKALRPGDTYYARMNLIVANPVRHSILFYDAVFCVGQQREGFFNYRQYQYEPDGRTVKAAC
;
A
#
# COMPACT_ATOMS: atom_id res chain seq x y z
N MET A 1 4.84 -9.17 -2.81
CA MET A 1 4.88 -7.70 -2.97
C MET A 1 5.15 -7.09 -1.61
N PHE A 2 5.94 -6.02 -1.55
CA PHE A 2 6.12 -5.21 -0.34
C PHE A 2 5.50 -3.83 -0.52
N ILE A 3 4.82 -3.33 0.51
CA ILE A 3 4.28 -1.97 0.57
C ILE A 3 5.18 -1.20 1.53
N CYS A 4 5.93 -0.23 0.99
CA CYS A 4 6.99 0.46 1.72
C CYS A 4 6.65 1.94 1.91
N ILE A 5 7.14 2.50 3.00
CA ILE A 5 7.17 3.96 3.16
C ILE A 5 8.39 4.54 2.44
N PRO A 6 8.37 5.82 2.04
CA PRO A 6 9.51 6.45 1.36
C PRO A 6 10.78 6.42 2.23
N LYS A 7 11.94 6.19 1.61
CA LYS A 7 13.25 6.34 2.27
C LYS A 7 13.53 7.79 2.71
N ALA A 8 12.90 8.75 2.04
CA ALA A 8 12.99 10.18 2.37
C ALA A 8 12.04 10.60 3.52
N ALA A 9 11.29 9.66 4.11
CA ALA A 9 10.50 9.95 5.29
C ALA A 9 11.43 10.45 6.41
N GLN A 10 11.05 11.54 7.07
CA GLN A 10 11.92 12.19 8.06
C GLN A 10 11.96 11.43 9.39
N ASN A 11 10.89 10.71 9.71
CA ASN A 11 10.71 10.02 10.99
C ASN A 11 10.14 8.62 10.76
N SER A 12 10.32 7.75 11.74
CA SER A 12 9.56 6.51 11.81
C SER A 12 8.07 6.79 11.97
N VAL A 13 7.25 5.87 11.47
CA VAL A 13 5.79 6.02 11.45
C VAL A 13 5.13 4.81 12.09
N ARG A 14 3.99 5.06 12.72
CA ARG A 14 3.12 4.03 13.29
C ARG A 14 2.00 3.74 12.32
N ILE A 15 1.77 2.46 12.02
CA ILE A 15 0.77 2.06 11.03
C ILE A 15 -0.58 1.84 11.70
N ASP A 16 -1.61 2.47 11.18
CA ASP A 16 -2.99 2.28 11.63
C ASP A 16 -3.65 1.14 10.84
N SER A 17 -3.60 1.22 9.52
CA SER A 17 -4.24 0.26 8.63
C SER A 17 -3.54 0.20 7.29
N ILE A 18 -3.68 -0.94 6.60
CA ILE A 18 -3.20 -1.14 5.23
C ILE A 18 -4.34 -1.71 4.42
N TRP A 19 -4.60 -1.12 3.26
CA TRP A 19 -5.61 -1.61 2.33
C TRP A 19 -5.09 -1.62 0.90
N VAL A 20 -5.49 -2.66 0.17
CA VAL A 20 -5.19 -2.84 -1.24
C VAL A 20 -6.49 -3.09 -1.97
N SER A 21 -6.67 -2.45 -3.11
CA SER A 21 -7.86 -2.61 -3.96
C SER A 21 -7.50 -2.68 -5.44
N GLU A 22 -8.32 -3.37 -6.23
CA GLU A 22 -8.25 -3.25 -7.69
C GLU A 22 -8.66 -1.83 -8.10
N LYS A 23 -7.86 -1.21 -8.97
CA LYS A 23 -8.20 0.06 -9.60
C LYS A 23 -9.08 -0.21 -10.83
N SER A 24 -10.29 -0.76 -10.61
CA SER A 24 -11.28 -0.85 -11.69
C SER A 24 -11.87 0.53 -11.94
N LEU A 25 -11.40 1.21 -13.00
CA LEU A 25 -11.97 2.46 -13.47
C LEU A 25 -13.37 2.27 -14.09
N ARG A 26 -13.74 1.03 -14.46
CA ARG A 26 -14.91 0.74 -15.29
C ARG A 26 -16.22 0.58 -14.51
N GLU A 27 -16.16 0.21 -13.23
CA GLU A 27 -17.36 -0.19 -12.47
C GLU A 27 -17.68 0.74 -11.29
N GLY A 28 -16.92 1.82 -11.09
CA GLY A 28 -17.12 2.78 -10.00
C GLY A 28 -16.98 2.20 -8.58
N ARG A 29 -16.64 0.89 -8.46
CA ARG A 29 -16.45 0.18 -7.20
C ARG A 29 -15.01 -0.32 -7.11
N ARG A 30 -14.30 0.10 -6.06
CA ARG A 30 -13.01 -0.48 -5.69
C ARG A 30 -13.27 -1.85 -5.10
N LYS A 31 -12.76 -2.90 -5.73
CA LYS A 31 -12.84 -4.25 -5.16
C LYS A 31 -11.72 -4.40 -4.14
N PRO A 32 -12.03 -4.63 -2.85
CA PRO A 32 -11.00 -4.80 -1.83
C PRO A 32 -10.29 -6.13 -2.06
N MET A 33 -8.96 -6.06 -2.08
CA MET A 33 -8.04 -7.19 -2.31
C MET A 33 -7.41 -7.69 -1.03
N TRP A 34 -7.10 -6.77 -0.11
CA TRP A 34 -6.55 -7.08 1.20
C TRP A 34 -6.75 -5.88 2.12
N GLU A 35 -7.08 -6.12 3.37
CA GLU A 35 -7.25 -5.07 4.35
C GLU A 35 -6.95 -5.58 5.76
N ILE A 36 -6.06 -4.86 6.44
CA ILE A 36 -5.75 -5.06 7.86
C ILE A 36 -5.85 -3.73 8.61
N GLU A 37 -6.28 -3.81 9.86
CA GLU A 37 -6.49 -2.66 10.73
C GLU A 37 -5.98 -2.97 12.13
N LEU A 38 -5.38 -1.99 12.80
CA LEU A 38 -4.92 -2.14 14.16
C LEU A 38 -6.11 -2.41 15.08
N ALA A 39 -6.03 -3.46 15.91
CA ALA A 39 -7.02 -3.70 16.93
C ALA A 39 -7.04 -2.54 17.95
N GLN A 40 -8.18 -2.28 18.60
CA GLN A 40 -8.33 -1.17 19.55
C GLN A 40 -7.24 -1.11 20.64
N ASN A 41 -6.74 -2.27 21.07
CA ASN A 41 -5.66 -2.40 22.07
C ASN A 41 -4.39 -3.05 21.47
N GLY A 42 -4.28 -3.06 20.15
CA GLY A 42 -3.14 -3.61 19.43
C GLY A 42 -1.91 -2.71 19.54
N THR A 43 -0.73 -3.33 19.52
CA THR A 43 0.53 -2.58 19.37
C THR A 43 0.78 -2.32 17.89
N PRO A 44 0.86 -1.06 17.44
CA PRO A 44 1.10 -0.76 16.04
C PRO A 44 2.51 -1.17 15.61
N ILE A 45 2.64 -1.53 14.35
CA ILE A 45 3.96 -1.63 13.72
C ILE A 45 4.58 -0.25 13.64
N HIS A 46 5.86 -0.20 13.97
CA HIS A 46 6.74 0.93 13.72
C HIS A 46 7.58 0.64 12.47
N LEU A 47 7.48 1.51 11.47
CA LEU A 47 8.32 1.44 10.27
C LEU A 47 9.30 2.60 10.27
N GLU A 48 10.59 2.28 10.22
CA GLU A 48 11.66 3.22 9.90
C GLU A 48 11.58 3.66 8.42
N PRO A 49 12.17 4.81 8.04
CA PRO A 49 12.21 5.26 6.64
C PRO A 49 12.69 4.16 5.68
N GLY A 50 11.89 3.87 4.65
CA GLY A 50 12.13 2.76 3.72
C GLY A 50 11.63 1.39 4.17
N GLY A 51 11.11 1.28 5.39
CA GLY A 51 10.52 0.06 5.95
C GLY A 51 9.27 -0.38 5.18
N CYS A 52 9.01 -1.69 5.19
CA CYS A 52 7.96 -2.29 4.38
C CYS A 52 7.13 -3.33 5.14
N VAL A 53 5.90 -3.54 4.66
CA VAL A 53 5.04 -4.66 5.04
C VAL A 53 4.79 -5.55 3.83
N SER A 54 4.88 -6.86 4.01
CA SER A 54 4.56 -7.82 2.95
C SER A 54 3.05 -7.90 2.74
N TYR A 55 2.62 -7.94 1.49
CA TYR A 55 1.21 -8.15 1.15
C TYR A 55 0.70 -9.48 1.70
N GLY A 56 -0.43 -9.46 2.40
CA GLY A 56 -1.06 -10.65 3.00
C GLY A 56 -0.45 -11.11 4.31
N PHE A 57 0.57 -10.41 4.83
CA PHE A 57 1.09 -10.69 6.17
C PHE A 57 0.20 -10.04 7.22
N LEU A 58 -0.32 -10.81 8.18
CA LEU A 58 -1.07 -10.29 9.33
C LEU A 58 -0.12 -10.07 10.52
N PRO A 59 0.22 -8.82 10.86
CA PRO A 59 1.11 -8.53 11.97
C PRO A 59 0.40 -8.72 13.31
N PRO A 60 1.12 -9.07 14.39
CA PRO A 60 0.53 -9.12 15.73
C PRO A 60 -0.14 -7.79 16.11
N GLY A 61 -1.32 -7.86 16.71
CA GLY A 61 -2.09 -6.68 17.12
C GLY A 61 -3.01 -6.11 16.03
N TYR A 62 -3.01 -6.66 14.82
CA TYR A 62 -3.92 -6.27 13.74
C TYR A 62 -5.02 -7.30 13.55
N HIS A 63 -6.16 -6.85 13.04
CA HIS A 63 -7.25 -7.68 12.56
C HIS A 63 -7.31 -7.62 11.03
N GLU A 64 -7.64 -8.76 10.44
CA GLU A 64 -7.90 -8.85 9.02
C GLU A 64 -9.36 -8.52 8.73
N GLN A 65 -9.61 -7.41 8.03
CA GLN A 65 -10.94 -7.04 7.56
C GLN A 65 -11.26 -7.72 6.24
N VAL A 66 -10.24 -7.89 5.39
CA VAL A 66 -10.34 -8.57 4.10
C VAL A 66 -9.11 -9.45 3.89
N ALA A 67 -9.34 -10.76 3.78
CA ALA A 67 -8.29 -11.73 3.47
C ALA A 67 -7.59 -11.44 2.14
N PRO A 68 -6.26 -11.65 2.04
CA PRO A 68 -5.50 -11.33 0.86
C PRO A 68 -5.93 -12.20 -0.33
N LYS A 69 -6.34 -11.53 -1.40
CA LYS A 69 -6.68 -12.16 -2.68
C LYS A 69 -5.48 -12.20 -3.60
N ALA A 70 -5.45 -13.17 -4.50
CA ALA A 70 -4.41 -13.25 -5.53
C ALA A 70 -4.45 -12.02 -6.43
N LEU A 71 -3.31 -11.38 -6.58
CA LEU A 71 -3.09 -10.29 -7.54
C LEU A 71 -2.80 -10.91 -8.91
N ARG A 72 -3.41 -10.38 -9.97
CA ARG A 72 -3.38 -10.95 -11.32
C ARG A 72 -2.44 -10.15 -12.23
N PRO A 73 -1.62 -10.82 -13.06
CA PRO A 73 -0.83 -10.15 -14.08
C PRO A 73 -1.70 -9.30 -15.01
N GLY A 74 -1.20 -8.12 -15.38
CA GLY A 74 -1.89 -7.15 -16.23
C GLY A 74 -2.86 -6.22 -15.49
N ASP A 75 -3.27 -6.57 -14.27
CA ASP A 75 -4.16 -5.74 -13.48
C ASP A 75 -3.40 -4.63 -12.74
N THR A 76 -4.12 -3.53 -12.48
CA THR A 76 -3.63 -2.38 -11.71
C THR A 76 -4.34 -2.30 -10.37
N TYR A 77 -3.56 -2.00 -9.35
CA TYR A 77 -3.96 -1.99 -7.96
C TYR A 77 -3.57 -0.66 -7.30
N TYR A 78 -4.28 -0.35 -6.23
CA TYR A 78 -3.98 0.77 -5.35
C TYR A 78 -3.73 0.22 -3.95
N ALA A 79 -2.56 0.52 -3.40
CA ALA A 79 -2.21 0.25 -2.02
C ALA A 79 -2.16 1.56 -1.24
N ARG A 80 -2.67 1.54 -0.01
CA ARG A 80 -2.53 2.65 0.91
C ARG A 80 -2.30 2.17 2.34
N MET A 81 -1.46 2.91 3.03
CA MET A 81 -1.05 2.68 4.40
C MET A 81 -1.38 3.94 5.20
N ASN A 82 -2.37 3.84 6.09
CA ASN A 82 -2.75 4.95 6.97
C ASN A 82 -1.85 4.97 8.21
N LEU A 83 -1.57 6.16 8.72
CA LEU A 83 -0.64 6.38 9.82
C LEU A 83 -1.39 6.84 11.07
N ILE A 84 -0.89 6.43 12.23
CA ILE A 84 -1.27 7.02 13.52
C ILE A 84 -0.44 8.29 13.72
N VAL A 85 -1.11 9.44 13.67
CA VAL A 85 -0.47 10.75 13.85
C VAL A 85 -1.02 11.41 15.11
N ALA A 86 -0.16 11.60 16.11
CA ALA A 86 -0.51 12.38 17.29
C ALA A 86 -0.48 13.88 16.94
N ASN A 87 -1.55 14.61 17.30
CA ASN A 87 -1.68 16.06 17.09
C ASN A 87 -1.38 16.50 15.64
N PRO A 88 -2.17 16.03 14.65
CA PRO A 88 -1.92 16.36 13.25
C PRO A 88 -2.03 17.86 13.00
N VAL A 89 -1.08 18.39 12.23
CA VAL A 89 -1.07 19.76 11.72
C VAL A 89 -1.37 19.76 10.22
N ARG A 90 -1.60 20.93 9.62
CA ARG A 90 -1.98 21.07 8.20
C ARG A 90 -1.05 20.32 7.22
N HIS A 91 0.22 20.17 7.54
CA HIS A 91 1.23 19.52 6.69
C HIS A 91 1.61 18.11 7.17
N SER A 92 0.86 17.53 8.11
CA SER A 92 1.09 16.16 8.54
C SER A 92 0.79 15.16 7.42
N ILE A 93 1.71 14.22 7.21
CA ILE A 93 1.48 13.07 6.35
C ILE A 93 0.60 12.09 7.13
N LEU A 94 -0.62 11.84 6.63
CA LEU A 94 -1.59 10.95 7.27
C LEU A 94 -1.61 9.54 6.67
N PHE A 95 -1.07 9.39 5.46
CA PHE A 95 -0.99 8.12 4.76
C PHE A 95 0.09 8.16 3.69
N TYR A 96 0.54 6.97 3.30
CA TYR A 96 1.29 6.75 2.06
C TYR A 96 0.45 5.90 1.11
N ASP A 97 0.54 6.17 -0.18
CA ASP A 97 -0.14 5.37 -1.19
C ASP A 97 0.70 5.14 -2.43
N ALA A 98 0.31 4.11 -3.18
CA ALA A 98 0.94 3.73 -4.43
C ALA A 98 -0.09 3.08 -5.35
N VAL A 99 -0.07 3.48 -6.62
CA VAL A 99 -0.69 2.69 -7.70
C VAL A 99 0.40 1.79 -8.27
N PHE A 100 0.12 0.51 -8.45
CA PHE A 100 1.07 -0.45 -9.02
C PHE A 100 0.37 -1.42 -9.97
N CYS A 101 1.11 -1.98 -10.91
CA CYS A 101 0.64 -3.08 -11.75
C CYS A 101 1.45 -4.34 -11.49
N VAL A 102 0.83 -5.49 -11.74
CA VAL A 102 1.50 -6.79 -11.69
C VAL A 102 1.94 -7.15 -13.10
N GLY A 103 3.24 -7.17 -13.35
CA GLY A 103 3.84 -7.60 -14.60
C GLY A 103 3.78 -9.11 -14.79
N GLN A 104 4.13 -9.57 -16.00
CA GLN A 104 4.20 -10.99 -16.31
C GLN A 104 5.23 -11.73 -15.46
N GLN A 105 4.92 -12.99 -15.15
CA GLN A 105 5.79 -13.91 -14.45
C GLN A 105 6.96 -14.28 -15.36
N ARG A 106 8.18 -13.88 -14.99
CA ARG A 106 9.41 -14.45 -15.56
C ARG A 106 10.08 -15.25 -14.45
N GLU A 107 10.43 -16.50 -14.74
CA GLU A 107 11.18 -17.37 -13.81
C GLU A 107 10.51 -17.58 -12.44
N GLY A 108 9.17 -17.64 -12.42
CA GLY A 108 8.42 -17.94 -11.19
C GLY A 108 8.08 -16.73 -10.31
N PHE A 109 8.69 -15.56 -10.52
CA PHE A 109 8.45 -14.37 -9.70
C PHE A 109 7.56 -13.34 -10.42
N PHE A 110 6.59 -12.76 -9.69
CA PHE A 110 5.81 -11.61 -10.16
C PHE A 110 6.62 -10.32 -10.02
N ASN A 111 6.65 -9.52 -11.09
CA ASN A 111 7.23 -8.18 -11.06
C ASN A 111 6.16 -7.15 -10.70
N TYR A 112 6.33 -6.42 -9.60
CA TYR A 112 5.41 -5.35 -9.21
C TYR A 112 6.03 -4.01 -9.61
N ARG A 113 5.32 -3.22 -10.43
CA ARG A 113 5.82 -1.92 -10.90
C ARG A 113 4.92 -0.81 -10.37
N GLN A 114 5.46 0.02 -9.49
CA GLN A 114 4.78 1.23 -9.04
C GLN A 114 4.74 2.23 -10.19
N TYR A 115 3.58 2.83 -10.41
CA TYR A 115 3.41 3.93 -11.32
C TYR A 115 4.08 5.17 -10.73
N GLN A 116 5.02 5.75 -11.48
CA GLN A 116 5.65 7.02 -11.13
C GLN A 116 4.99 8.13 -11.95
N TYR A 117 4.63 9.21 -11.28
CA TYR A 117 4.24 10.45 -11.95
C TYR A 117 5.50 11.14 -12.44
N GLU A 118 5.50 11.55 -13.70
CA GLU A 118 6.54 12.46 -14.20
C GLU A 118 6.43 13.82 -13.49
N PRO A 119 7.53 14.62 -13.46
CA PRO A 119 7.55 15.92 -12.78
C PRO A 119 6.47 16.91 -13.22
N ASP A 120 5.90 16.71 -14.42
CA ASP A 120 4.81 17.50 -14.98
C ASP A 120 3.42 17.13 -14.43
N GLY A 121 3.33 16.06 -13.63
CA GLY A 121 2.11 15.54 -13.02
C GLY A 121 1.12 14.92 -14.00
N ARG A 122 1.45 14.84 -15.30
CA ARG A 122 0.52 14.44 -16.38
C ARG A 122 0.74 13.02 -16.85
N THR A 123 2.00 12.58 -16.89
CA THR A 123 2.34 11.28 -17.45
C THR A 123 2.55 10.26 -16.34
N VAL A 124 1.69 9.25 -16.31
CA VAL A 124 1.88 8.09 -15.46
C VAL A 124 2.54 7.01 -16.31
N LYS A 125 3.84 6.73 -16.11
CA LYS A 125 4.50 5.67 -16.87
C LYS A 125 4.06 4.31 -16.33
N ALA A 126 3.02 3.74 -16.93
CA ALA A 126 2.68 2.34 -16.78
C ALA A 126 3.79 1.51 -17.45
N ALA A 127 4.40 0.58 -16.72
CA ALA A 127 5.44 -0.29 -17.26
C ALA A 127 5.01 -1.76 -17.29
N CYS A 128 3.73 -2.02 -17.06
CA CYS A 128 3.08 -3.26 -17.47
C CYS A 128 2.29 -2.93 -18.76
#